data_AF-A0A925UYF9-F1
#
_entry.id   AF-A0A925UYF9-F1
#
_cell.length_a   1.000
_cell.length_b   1.000
_cell.length_c   1.000
_cell.angle_alpha   90.00
_cell.angle_beta   90.00
_cell.angle_gamma   90.00
#
_symmetry.space_group_name_H-M   'P 1'
#
loop_
_entity.id
_entity.type
_entity.pdbx_description
1 polymer ?
#
loop_
_entity_poly.entity_id
_entity_poly.type
_entity_poly.pdbx_seq_one_letter_code
_entity_poly.pdbx_strand_id
1 'polypeptide(L)'
;MVATLLSSLLLTTYAGPLPLRVIGTEVIDSKNQPVWLRGVNCAAMEWDSTGEGHVLETVQVAVEDWRVNHVRIPLSQDRWFGKAPEQTDSGKSYQALLKRIVDYCNGKGVYVMIDLHWNSGAQWGKNIGQHKLTDEHSILFWNDVAKKYKNHPAVIFDLYNEPHDITWDVWRDGGQITETNRQTNTTLTFKGIGMKELLKTVRDTGAKNVVVVGGLDWSYDMSGFLNGHKLEDPKGNGIIYANHAYPFKGDTFEKWTTKMDLAIKTLPIVVSEFGSDPRGGTSGLSGADWVKKVVNY
;
A
#
# COMPACT_ATOMS: atom_id res chain seq x y z
N MET A 1 21.94 -56.96 9.47
CA MET A 1 21.06 -56.33 8.47
C MET A 1 20.73 -54.95 9.02
N VAL A 2 21.41 -53.90 8.55
CA VAL A 2 21.24 -52.52 9.05
C VAL A 2 20.22 -51.84 8.15
N ALA A 3 19.05 -51.51 8.70
CA ALA A 3 18.04 -50.73 8.00
C ALA A 3 18.43 -49.25 8.07
N THR A 4 18.88 -48.69 6.96
CA THR A 4 19.11 -47.25 6.81
C THR A 4 17.77 -46.59 6.47
N LEU A 5 17.17 -45.87 7.42
CA LEU A 5 16.06 -44.97 7.12
C LEU A 5 16.60 -43.78 6.34
N LEU A 6 16.33 -43.75 5.03
CA LEU A 6 16.44 -42.54 4.23
C LEU A 6 15.25 -41.64 4.59
N SER A 7 15.50 -40.68 5.49
CA SER A 7 14.65 -39.51 5.67
C SER A 7 14.68 -38.70 4.37
N SER A 8 13.67 -38.86 3.53
CA SER A 8 13.43 -37.95 2.41
C SER A 8 12.95 -36.63 3.00
N LEU A 9 13.86 -35.66 3.14
CA LEU A 9 13.49 -34.26 3.30
C LEU A 9 12.70 -33.87 2.04
N LEU A 10 11.37 -33.81 2.14
CA LEU A 10 10.56 -33.09 1.18
C LEU A 10 10.96 -31.62 1.34
N LEU A 11 11.87 -31.16 0.48
CA LEU A 11 12.05 -29.74 0.22
C LEU A 11 10.74 -29.25 -0.38
N THR A 12 9.87 -28.70 0.46
CA THR A 12 8.72 -27.93 0.00
C THR A 12 9.28 -26.71 -0.71
N THR A 13 9.50 -26.81 -2.02
CA THR A 13 9.76 -25.65 -2.86
C THR A 13 8.48 -24.82 -2.85
N TYR A 14 8.45 -23.76 -2.04
CA TYR A 14 7.39 -22.77 -2.15
C TYR A 14 7.53 -22.12 -3.52
N ALA A 15 6.62 -22.47 -4.43
CA ALA A 15 6.42 -21.67 -5.62
C ALA A 15 5.95 -20.28 -5.18
N GLY A 16 6.38 -19.24 -5.88
CA GLY A 16 5.86 -17.90 -5.64
C GLY A 16 4.34 -17.85 -5.74
N PRO A 17 3.71 -16.84 -5.12
CA PRO A 17 2.26 -16.71 -5.22
C PRO A 17 1.87 -16.53 -6.69
N LEU A 18 0.63 -16.86 -7.02
CA LEU A 18 0.14 -16.75 -8.39
C LEU A 18 -0.25 -15.31 -8.72
N PRO A 19 -0.12 -14.86 -9.98
CA PRO A 19 -0.57 -13.52 -10.37
C PRO A 19 -2.03 -13.28 -9.99
N LEU A 20 -2.30 -12.13 -9.38
CA LEU A 20 -3.64 -11.71 -9.01
C LEU A 20 -4.37 -10.98 -10.14
N ARG A 21 -5.69 -11.05 -10.11
CA ARG A 21 -6.60 -10.18 -10.84
C ARG A 21 -7.89 -9.93 -10.07
N VAL A 22 -8.53 -8.82 -10.39
CA VAL A 22 -9.82 -8.42 -9.84
C VAL A 22 -10.93 -8.81 -10.82
N ILE A 23 -11.97 -9.47 -10.33
CA ILE A 23 -13.24 -9.64 -11.05
C ILE A 23 -14.37 -9.16 -10.15
N GLY A 24 -15.12 -8.16 -10.59
CA GLY A 24 -16.21 -7.61 -9.80
C GLY A 24 -15.68 -7.11 -8.45
N THR A 25 -16.14 -7.74 -7.37
CA THR A 25 -15.76 -7.41 -5.98
C THR A 25 -14.72 -8.37 -5.40
N GLU A 26 -14.21 -9.32 -6.19
CA GLU A 26 -13.30 -10.37 -5.73
C GLU A 26 -11.89 -10.20 -6.29
N VAL A 27 -10.91 -10.55 -5.46
CA VAL A 27 -9.53 -10.77 -5.88
C VAL A 27 -9.35 -12.27 -6.05
N ILE A 28 -8.84 -12.68 -7.22
CA ILE A 28 -8.60 -14.08 -7.55
C ILE A 28 -7.19 -14.27 -8.09
N ASP A 29 -6.68 -15.49 -7.98
CA ASP A 29 -5.42 -15.87 -8.61
C ASP A 29 -5.58 -16.29 -10.08
N SER A 30 -4.46 -16.60 -10.73
CA SER A 30 -4.44 -17.06 -12.13
C SER A 30 -5.05 -18.46 -12.35
N LYS A 31 -5.45 -19.17 -11.29
CA LYS A 31 -6.23 -20.41 -11.31
C LYS A 31 -7.71 -20.18 -10.95
N ASN A 32 -8.13 -18.92 -10.90
CA ASN A 32 -9.49 -18.50 -10.55
C ASN A 32 -9.91 -18.89 -9.13
N GLN A 33 -8.96 -19.02 -8.20
CA GLN A 33 -9.26 -19.21 -6.78
C GLN A 33 -9.35 -17.85 -6.08
N PRO A 34 -10.35 -17.61 -5.23
CA PRO A 34 -10.42 -16.42 -4.39
C PRO A 34 -9.20 -16.28 -3.48
N VAL A 35 -8.66 -15.07 -3.40
CA VAL A 35 -7.52 -14.72 -2.53
C VAL A 35 -7.94 -13.66 -1.53
N TRP A 36 -7.84 -14.01 -0.25
CA TRP A 36 -8.08 -13.10 0.86
C TRP A 36 -6.74 -12.57 1.37
N LEU A 37 -6.43 -11.30 1.11
CA LEU A 37 -5.19 -10.68 1.60
C LEU A 37 -5.30 -10.45 3.11
N ARG A 38 -4.49 -11.16 3.89
CA ARG A 38 -4.42 -11.10 5.35
C ARG A 38 -2.97 -10.87 5.74
N GLY A 39 -2.71 -9.66 6.20
CA GLY A 39 -1.35 -9.16 6.32
C GLY A 39 -1.18 -8.07 7.34
N VAL A 40 0.05 -7.56 7.38
CA VAL A 40 0.47 -6.47 8.26
C VAL A 40 1.23 -5.43 7.45
N ASN A 41 1.26 -4.20 7.96
CA ASN A 41 2.18 -3.18 7.49
C ASN A 41 3.55 -3.41 8.15
N CYS A 42 4.60 -3.50 7.36
CA CYS A 42 5.98 -3.48 7.84
C CYS A 42 6.55 -2.10 7.51
N ALA A 43 6.16 -1.12 8.32
CA ALA A 43 6.63 0.26 8.23
C ALA A 43 8.11 0.38 8.59
N ALA A 44 8.75 1.44 8.11
CA ALA A 44 10.05 2.01 8.46
C ALA A 44 10.72 2.64 7.23
N MET A 45 10.49 2.07 6.05
CA MET A 45 11.18 2.47 4.83
C MET A 45 10.68 3.82 4.28
N GLU A 46 9.52 4.31 4.69
CA GLU A 46 9.06 5.66 4.39
C GLU A 46 9.91 6.73 5.10
N TRP A 47 10.38 6.47 6.33
CA TRP A 47 11.10 7.45 7.15
C TRP A 47 12.59 7.17 7.33
N ASP A 48 13.05 5.94 7.11
CA ASP A 48 14.43 5.53 7.24
C ASP A 48 14.93 4.72 6.04
N SER A 49 16.07 5.11 5.48
CA SER A 49 16.64 4.49 4.27
C SER A 49 17.11 3.04 4.48
N THR A 50 17.23 2.58 5.73
CA THR A 50 17.62 1.21 6.09
C THR A 50 16.44 0.38 6.62
N GLY A 51 15.24 0.97 6.70
CA GLY A 51 14.10 0.37 7.38
C GLY A 51 14.43 0.10 8.86
N GLU A 52 15.07 1.09 9.51
CA GLU A 52 15.58 1.04 10.87
C GLU A 52 16.56 -0.12 11.14
N GLY A 53 17.16 -0.65 10.08
CA GLY A 53 18.09 -1.78 10.11
C GLY A 53 17.43 -3.16 10.27
N HIS A 54 16.11 -3.24 10.49
CA HIS A 54 15.43 -4.48 10.88
C HIS A 54 14.14 -4.78 10.09
N VAL A 55 13.75 -3.96 9.11
CA VAL A 55 12.49 -4.18 8.34
C VAL A 55 12.39 -5.56 7.68
N LEU A 56 13.51 -6.14 7.20
CA LEU A 56 13.48 -7.49 6.63
C LEU A 56 13.20 -8.56 7.69
N GLU A 57 13.73 -8.37 8.90
CA GLU A 57 13.47 -9.26 10.05
C GLU A 57 12.01 -9.13 10.49
N THR A 58 11.46 -7.91 10.50
CA THR A 58 10.02 -7.68 10.72
C THR A 58 9.15 -8.44 9.71
N VAL A 59 9.51 -8.40 8.42
CA VAL A 59 8.83 -9.17 7.37
C VAL A 59 8.97 -10.68 7.61
N GLN A 60 10.15 -11.14 8.03
CA GLN A 60 10.38 -12.56 8.34
C GLN A 60 9.48 -13.03 9.48
N VAL A 61 9.39 -12.28 10.58
CA VAL A 61 8.48 -12.58 11.70
C VAL A 61 7.02 -12.61 11.23
N ALA A 62 6.58 -11.62 10.44
CA ALA A 62 5.21 -11.60 9.92
C ALA A 62 4.89 -12.85 9.09
N VAL A 63 5.81 -13.28 8.23
CA VAL A 63 5.63 -14.44 7.35
C VAL A 63 5.76 -15.78 8.08
N GLU A 64 6.76 -15.93 8.94
CA GLU A 64 7.11 -17.22 9.55
C GLU A 64 6.33 -17.49 10.83
N ASP A 65 6.13 -16.46 11.66
CA ASP A 65 5.46 -16.62 12.95
C ASP A 65 3.97 -16.32 12.83
N TRP A 66 3.62 -15.18 12.22
CA TRP A 66 2.22 -14.74 12.12
C TRP A 66 1.49 -15.34 10.90
N ARG A 67 2.24 -15.99 9.99
CA ARG A 67 1.71 -16.71 8.83
C ARG A 67 0.84 -15.83 7.92
N VAL A 68 1.22 -14.56 7.77
CA VAL A 68 0.55 -13.67 6.82
C VAL A 68 0.75 -14.17 5.38
N ASN A 69 -0.23 -13.92 4.52
CA ASN A 69 -0.08 -14.18 3.08
C ASN A 69 0.24 -12.91 2.28
N HIS A 70 0.37 -11.78 2.97
CA HIS A 70 0.67 -10.49 2.38
C HIS A 70 1.38 -9.57 3.39
N VAL A 71 2.28 -8.72 2.93
CA VAL A 71 2.84 -7.59 3.68
C VAL A 71 2.74 -6.30 2.87
N ARG A 72 2.40 -5.19 3.52
CA ARG A 72 2.45 -3.84 2.93
C ARG A 72 3.74 -3.15 3.34
N ILE A 73 4.47 -2.60 2.37
CA ILE A 73 5.77 -1.93 2.56
C ILE A 73 5.63 -0.46 2.15
N PRO A 74 5.46 0.44 3.13
CA PRO A 74 5.51 1.89 2.92
C PRO A 74 6.87 2.35 2.41
N LEU A 75 6.90 3.17 1.36
CA LEU A 75 8.12 3.72 0.78
C LEU A 75 8.10 5.25 0.66
N SER A 76 9.28 5.83 0.51
CA SER A 76 9.46 7.24 0.14
C SER A 76 10.06 7.34 -1.26
N GLN A 77 9.45 8.15 -2.14
CA GLN A 77 10.00 8.41 -3.48
C GLN A 77 11.37 9.11 -3.42
N ASP A 78 11.60 9.95 -2.42
CA ASP A 78 12.88 10.63 -2.22
C ASP A 78 13.96 9.61 -1.89
N ARG A 79 13.66 8.67 -0.99
CA ARG A 79 14.58 7.58 -0.62
C ARG A 79 14.84 6.63 -1.79
N TRP A 80 13.83 6.39 -2.61
CA TRP A 80 13.96 5.58 -3.82
C TRP A 80 15.01 6.13 -4.81
N PHE A 81 15.09 7.46 -4.95
CA PHE A 81 16.04 8.14 -5.85
C PHE A 81 17.29 8.70 -5.17
N GLY A 82 17.54 8.37 -3.90
CA GLY A 82 18.73 8.84 -3.19
C GLY A 82 18.70 10.34 -2.89
N LYS A 83 17.50 10.91 -2.70
CA LYS A 83 17.28 12.34 -2.48
C LYS A 83 17.10 12.69 -1.01
N ALA A 84 16.89 11.70 -0.14
CA ALA A 84 16.84 11.94 1.29
C ALA A 84 18.23 12.35 1.83
N PRO A 85 18.31 13.26 2.82
CA PRO A 85 19.59 13.84 3.27
C PRO A 85 20.62 12.81 3.76
N GLU A 86 20.18 11.66 4.26
CA GLU A 86 21.05 10.59 4.77
C GLU A 86 21.70 9.73 3.67
N GLN A 87 21.31 9.90 2.41
CA GLN A 87 21.74 9.02 1.32
C GLN A 87 22.87 9.62 0.48
N THR A 88 23.78 8.75 0.04
CA THR A 88 24.92 9.12 -0.82
C THR A 88 25.07 8.20 -2.03
N ASP A 89 24.19 7.20 -2.17
CA ASP A 89 24.33 6.10 -3.13
C ASP A 89 23.28 6.13 -4.25
N SER A 90 22.59 7.26 -4.43
CA SER A 90 21.49 7.43 -5.40
C SER A 90 20.33 6.44 -5.18
N GLY A 91 20.10 5.99 -3.94
CA GLY A 91 18.99 5.12 -3.57
C GLY A 91 19.24 3.63 -3.84
N LYS A 92 20.45 3.24 -4.26
CA LYS A 92 20.76 1.84 -4.63
C LYS A 92 20.52 0.86 -3.48
N SER A 93 20.96 1.20 -2.27
CA SER A 93 20.79 0.34 -1.10
C SER A 93 19.32 0.23 -0.70
N TYR A 94 18.56 1.31 -0.83
CA TYR A 94 17.12 1.32 -0.59
C TYR A 94 16.35 0.42 -1.56
N GLN A 95 16.65 0.52 -2.86
CA GLN A 95 16.08 -0.34 -3.89
C GLN A 95 16.48 -1.82 -3.70
N ALA A 96 17.74 -2.07 -3.29
CA ALA A 96 18.22 -3.42 -3.01
C ALA A 96 17.54 -4.03 -1.78
N LEU A 97 17.24 -3.23 -0.75
CA LEU A 97 16.49 -3.67 0.43
C LEU A 97 15.06 -4.09 0.05
N LEU A 98 14.34 -3.26 -0.71
CA LEU A 98 13.02 -3.65 -1.22
C LEU A 98 13.08 -4.91 -2.07
N LYS A 99 14.09 -5.04 -2.95
CA LYS A 99 14.26 -6.24 -3.77
C LYS A 99 14.43 -7.49 -2.89
N ARG A 100 15.24 -7.43 -1.83
CA ARG A 100 15.43 -8.54 -0.89
C ARG A 100 14.12 -8.93 -0.20
N ILE A 101 13.30 -7.95 0.20
CA ILE A 101 11.97 -8.18 0.78
C ILE A 101 11.06 -8.89 -0.24
N VAL A 102 10.97 -8.37 -1.47
CA VAL A 102 10.15 -8.97 -2.53
C VAL A 102 10.60 -10.39 -2.89
N ASP A 103 11.91 -10.61 -3.05
CA ASP A 103 12.47 -11.94 -3.34
C ASP A 103 12.15 -12.92 -2.20
N TYR A 104 12.28 -12.49 -0.95
CA TYR A 104 11.98 -13.30 0.23
C TYR A 104 10.49 -13.69 0.28
N CYS A 105 9.59 -12.70 0.21
CA CYS A 105 8.14 -12.95 0.21
C CYS A 105 7.71 -13.83 -0.96
N ASN A 106 8.25 -13.59 -2.16
CA ASN A 106 8.00 -14.43 -3.32
C ASN A 106 8.46 -15.87 -3.07
N GLY A 107 9.65 -16.10 -2.51
CA GLY A 107 10.13 -17.43 -2.13
C GLY A 107 9.31 -18.13 -1.04
N LYS A 108 8.38 -17.42 -0.38
CA LYS A 108 7.49 -17.94 0.67
C LYS A 108 6.02 -17.99 0.25
N GLY A 109 5.70 -17.65 -1.01
CA GLY A 109 4.29 -17.62 -1.46
C GLY A 109 3.49 -16.43 -0.91
N VAL A 110 4.16 -15.33 -0.53
CA VAL A 110 3.57 -14.15 0.12
C VAL A 110 3.58 -12.95 -0.83
N TYR A 111 2.48 -12.21 -0.89
CA TYR A 111 2.37 -10.98 -1.68
C TYR A 111 3.04 -9.79 -0.98
N VAL A 112 3.56 -8.84 -1.75
CA VAL A 112 4.09 -7.56 -1.29
C VAL A 112 3.30 -6.44 -1.95
N MET A 113 2.61 -5.64 -1.14
CA MET A 113 2.03 -4.37 -1.58
C MET A 113 3.06 -3.26 -1.38
N ILE A 114 3.60 -2.77 -2.49
CA ILE A 114 4.51 -1.64 -2.52
C ILE A 114 3.67 -0.37 -2.48
N ASP A 115 3.84 0.42 -1.43
CA ASP A 115 3.07 1.64 -1.16
C ASP A 115 3.93 2.89 -1.34
N LEU A 116 3.49 3.83 -2.19
CA LEU A 116 4.05 5.17 -2.17
C LEU A 116 3.47 5.92 -0.97
N HIS A 117 4.22 5.90 0.13
CA HIS A 117 3.76 6.45 1.39
C HIS A 117 4.07 7.93 1.51
N TRP A 118 5.35 8.30 1.32
CA TRP A 118 5.82 9.67 1.47
C TRP A 118 6.35 10.26 0.17
N ASN A 119 6.04 11.54 -0.03
CA ASN A 119 6.61 12.39 -1.08
C ASN A 119 7.28 13.63 -0.45
N SER A 120 7.59 14.64 -1.25
CA SER A 120 8.30 15.86 -0.82
C SER A 120 7.63 17.16 -1.28
N GLY A 121 6.40 17.07 -1.78
CA GLY A 121 5.66 18.17 -2.40
C GLY A 121 6.48 18.86 -3.50
N ALA A 122 7.02 18.07 -4.41
CA ALA A 122 7.87 18.48 -5.55
C ALA A 122 9.21 19.13 -5.17
N GLN A 123 9.74 18.91 -3.96
CA GLN A 123 11.03 19.46 -3.52
C GLN A 123 11.96 18.38 -2.99
N TRP A 124 12.73 17.73 -3.88
CA TRP A 124 13.66 16.66 -3.51
C TRP A 124 14.50 16.98 -2.26
N GLY A 125 14.52 16.05 -1.31
CA GLY A 125 15.29 16.15 -0.07
C GLY A 125 14.73 17.10 0.97
N LYS A 126 13.56 17.71 0.73
CA LYS A 126 12.89 18.64 1.64
C LYS A 126 11.46 18.19 1.86
N ASN A 127 10.92 18.57 3.03
CA ASN A 127 9.53 18.30 3.40
C ASN A 127 9.12 16.82 3.24
N ILE A 128 10.06 15.87 3.27
CA ILE A 128 9.76 14.46 3.04
C ILE A 128 8.76 13.99 4.09
N GLY A 129 7.59 13.55 3.66
CA GLY A 129 6.52 13.17 4.57
C GLY A 129 5.20 12.85 3.89
N GLN A 130 4.16 12.80 4.71
CA GLN A 130 2.78 12.70 4.25
C GLN A 130 2.31 14.07 3.74
N HIS A 131 1.72 14.07 2.54
CA HIS A 131 1.14 15.25 1.90
C HIS A 131 -0.32 14.98 1.50
N LYS A 132 -1.07 16.03 1.20
CA LYS A 132 -2.48 15.90 0.77
C LYS A 132 -2.68 15.05 -0.48
N LEU A 133 -1.73 15.10 -1.41
CA LEU A 133 -1.72 14.36 -2.67
C LEU A 133 -0.28 14.15 -3.16
N THR A 134 -0.11 13.30 -4.17
CA THR A 134 1.18 13.09 -4.86
C THR A 134 1.62 14.28 -5.70
N ASP A 135 2.88 14.27 -6.13
CA ASP A 135 3.51 15.33 -6.92
C ASP A 135 4.14 14.79 -8.22
N GLU A 136 4.79 15.65 -9.00
CA GLU A 136 5.39 15.28 -10.29
C GLU A 136 6.51 14.24 -10.19
N HIS A 137 7.19 14.15 -9.05
CA HIS A 137 8.20 13.14 -8.83
C HIS A 137 7.59 11.76 -8.56
N SER A 138 6.33 11.68 -8.13
CA SER A 138 5.60 10.43 -7.99
C SER A 138 5.41 9.72 -9.34
N ILE A 139 5.38 10.46 -10.45
CA ILE A 139 5.41 9.89 -11.81
C ILE A 139 6.74 9.19 -12.07
N LEU A 140 7.86 9.80 -11.67
CA LEU A 140 9.19 9.19 -11.81
C LEU A 140 9.28 7.90 -10.98
N PHE A 141 8.81 7.96 -9.74
CA PHE A 141 8.76 6.82 -8.84
C PHE A 141 7.98 5.65 -9.45
N TRP A 142 6.72 5.88 -9.83
CA TRP A 142 5.88 4.81 -10.37
C TRP A 142 6.38 4.28 -11.71
N ASN A 143 6.94 5.13 -12.57
CA ASN A 143 7.55 4.67 -13.82
C ASN A 143 8.75 3.75 -13.57
N ASP A 144 9.58 4.01 -12.56
CA ASP A 144 10.76 3.18 -12.24
C ASP A 144 10.37 1.90 -11.49
N VAL A 145 9.54 2.01 -10.44
CA VAL A 145 9.03 0.87 -9.66
C VAL A 145 8.24 -0.09 -10.55
N ALA A 146 7.31 0.41 -11.35
CA ALA A 146 6.49 -0.44 -12.20
C ALA A 146 7.30 -1.14 -13.30
N LYS A 147 8.40 -0.54 -13.80
CA LYS A 147 9.33 -1.21 -14.72
C LYS A 147 10.08 -2.35 -14.05
N LYS A 148 10.56 -2.16 -12.82
CA LYS A 148 11.33 -3.18 -12.08
C LYS A 148 10.46 -4.36 -11.67
N TYR A 149 9.23 -4.12 -11.24
CA TYR A 149 8.31 -5.14 -10.73
C TYR A 149 7.17 -5.49 -11.71
N LYS A 150 7.35 -5.13 -12.99
CA LYS A 150 6.39 -5.36 -14.06
C LYS A 150 5.95 -6.82 -14.12
N ASN A 151 4.67 -7.06 -13.89
CA ASN A 151 4.04 -8.40 -13.91
C ASN A 151 4.66 -9.39 -12.91
N HIS A 152 5.41 -8.92 -11.92
CA HIS A 152 5.93 -9.78 -10.86
C HIS A 152 4.74 -10.37 -10.07
N PRO A 153 4.63 -11.69 -9.94
CA PRO A 153 3.40 -12.34 -9.49
C PRO A 153 3.08 -12.05 -8.01
N ALA A 154 4.10 -11.79 -7.20
CA ALA A 154 3.95 -11.41 -5.79
C ALA A 154 3.67 -9.92 -5.56
N VAL A 155 3.73 -9.04 -6.57
CA VAL A 155 3.73 -7.58 -6.33
C VAL A 155 2.38 -6.95 -6.65
N ILE A 156 1.89 -6.17 -5.69
CA ILE A 156 0.73 -5.27 -5.77
C ILE A 156 1.24 -3.83 -5.64
N PHE A 157 0.66 -2.88 -6.37
CA PHE A 157 1.05 -1.46 -6.31
C PHE A 157 -0.03 -0.61 -5.62
N ASP A 158 0.26 -0.06 -4.44
CA ASP A 158 -0.60 0.89 -3.73
C ASP A 158 -0.17 2.32 -4.07
N LEU A 159 -0.97 3.01 -4.90
CA LEU A 159 -0.52 4.20 -5.64
C LEU A 159 -0.15 5.37 -4.75
N TYR A 160 -0.86 5.54 -3.63
CA TYR A 160 -0.56 6.55 -2.64
C TYR A 160 -1.32 6.27 -1.33
N ASN A 161 -0.61 6.38 -0.22
CA ASN A 161 -1.10 6.01 1.10
C ASN A 161 -2.44 6.67 1.51
N GLU A 162 -2.49 8.00 1.57
CA GLU A 162 -3.59 8.71 2.24
C GLU A 162 -3.87 10.08 1.59
N PRO A 163 -4.67 10.15 0.52
CA PRO A 163 -5.22 11.43 0.07
C PRO A 163 -6.13 12.09 1.11
N HIS A 164 -5.98 13.39 1.33
CA HIS A 164 -6.80 14.14 2.30
C HIS A 164 -6.90 15.63 1.97
N ASP A 165 -7.90 16.32 2.55
CA ASP A 165 -8.10 17.77 2.45
C ASP A 165 -8.13 18.34 1.01
N ILE A 166 -8.67 17.57 0.07
CA ILE A 166 -8.85 17.92 -1.36
C ILE A 166 -10.24 17.47 -1.84
N THR A 167 -10.65 17.89 -3.04
CA THR A 167 -11.88 17.40 -3.66
C THR A 167 -11.65 16.07 -4.38
N TRP A 168 -12.72 15.31 -4.63
CA TRP A 168 -12.66 14.07 -5.40
C TRP A 168 -12.21 14.29 -6.86
N ASP A 169 -12.52 15.43 -7.47
CA ASP A 169 -11.99 15.79 -8.79
C ASP A 169 -10.47 16.01 -8.76
N VAL A 170 -9.94 16.70 -7.73
CA VAL A 170 -8.50 16.87 -7.54
C VAL A 170 -7.82 15.54 -7.22
N TRP A 171 -8.45 14.67 -6.44
CA TRP A 171 -7.96 13.31 -6.21
C TRP A 171 -7.83 12.51 -7.51
N ARG A 172 -8.83 12.62 -8.41
CA ARG A 172 -8.85 11.89 -9.68
C ARG A 172 -7.84 12.44 -10.68
N ASP A 173 -7.93 13.75 -10.95
CA ASP A 173 -7.30 14.41 -12.10
C ASP A 173 -6.07 15.25 -11.72
N GLY A 174 -5.82 15.45 -10.43
CA GLY A 174 -4.78 16.35 -9.93
C GLY A 174 -5.25 17.81 -9.91
N GLY A 175 -4.34 18.70 -9.50
CA GLY A 175 -4.65 20.12 -9.33
C GLY A 175 -3.59 20.85 -8.53
N GLN A 176 -3.75 22.14 -8.32
CA GLN A 176 -2.85 22.88 -7.44
C GLN A 176 -3.14 22.51 -5.97
N ILE A 177 -2.10 22.09 -5.25
CA ILE A 177 -2.18 21.77 -3.83
C ILE A 177 -1.48 22.88 -3.05
N THR A 178 -2.15 23.38 -2.02
CA THR A 178 -1.55 24.26 -1.02
C THR A 178 -1.80 23.68 0.36
N GLU A 179 -0.74 23.58 1.15
CA GLU A 179 -0.77 23.00 2.48
C GLU A 179 0.24 23.67 3.39
N THR A 180 -0.02 23.60 4.69
CA THR A 180 0.85 24.15 5.72
C THR A 180 1.18 23.05 6.69
N ASN A 181 2.48 22.75 6.83
CA ASN A 181 2.94 21.84 7.87
C ASN A 181 2.72 22.51 9.23
N ARG A 182 1.90 21.89 10.09
CA ARG A 182 1.52 22.47 11.39
C ARG A 182 2.69 22.55 12.38
N GLN A 183 3.69 21.69 12.23
CA GLN A 183 4.84 21.64 13.14
C GLN A 183 5.89 22.69 12.77
N THR A 184 6.14 22.89 11.47
CA THR A 184 7.18 23.82 10.99
C THR A 184 6.62 25.17 10.55
N ASN A 185 5.29 25.32 10.50
CA ASN A 185 4.57 26.48 9.96
C ASN A 185 5.00 26.85 8.53
N THR A 186 5.50 25.88 7.77
CA THR A 186 5.93 26.06 6.37
C THR A 186 4.74 25.80 5.45
N THR A 187 4.45 26.76 4.57
CA THR A 187 3.45 26.59 3.50
C THR A 187 4.13 26.17 2.21
N LEU A 188 3.59 25.13 1.59
CA LEU A 188 4.04 24.60 0.31
C LEU A 188 2.90 24.66 -0.70
N THR A 189 3.24 25.04 -1.93
CA THR A 189 2.33 25.02 -3.07
C THR A 189 2.99 24.26 -4.20
N PHE A 190 2.32 23.24 -4.72
CA PHE A 190 2.83 22.39 -5.79
C PHE A 190 1.71 21.89 -6.69
N LYS A 191 2.08 21.34 -7.85
CA LYS A 191 1.15 20.66 -8.74
C LYS A 191 0.94 19.23 -8.22
N GLY A 192 -0.25 18.97 -7.72
CA GLY A 192 -0.70 17.64 -7.34
C GLY A 192 -1.00 16.76 -8.55
N ILE A 193 -0.56 15.52 -8.48
CA ILE A 193 -0.83 14.49 -9.49
C ILE A 193 -1.97 13.60 -8.98
N GLY A 194 -3.01 13.44 -9.79
CA GLY A 194 -4.17 12.62 -9.45
C GLY A 194 -3.93 11.13 -9.68
N MET A 195 -4.74 10.29 -9.03
CA MET A 195 -4.63 8.84 -9.09
C MET A 195 -4.79 8.28 -10.51
N LYS A 196 -5.56 8.96 -11.37
CA LYS A 196 -5.71 8.57 -12.77
C LYS A 196 -4.39 8.62 -13.54
N GLU A 197 -3.58 9.67 -13.31
CA GLU A 197 -2.28 9.81 -13.99
C GLU A 197 -1.23 8.85 -13.40
N LEU A 198 -1.27 8.56 -12.09
CA LEU A 198 -0.42 7.53 -11.49
C LEU A 198 -0.74 6.14 -12.05
N LEU A 199 -2.02 5.77 -12.12
CA LEU A 199 -2.46 4.52 -12.72
C LEU A 199 -2.01 4.43 -14.18
N LYS A 200 -2.23 5.50 -14.95
CA LYS A 200 -1.76 5.57 -16.34
C LYS A 200 -0.25 5.40 -16.44
N THR A 201 0.52 6.05 -15.58
CA THR A 201 1.99 5.94 -15.53
C THR A 201 2.43 4.49 -15.31
N VAL A 202 1.82 3.79 -14.35
CA VAL A 202 2.05 2.36 -14.13
C VAL A 202 1.73 1.56 -15.39
N ARG A 203 0.55 1.78 -16.01
CA ARG A 203 0.10 1.03 -17.20
C ARG A 203 0.92 1.33 -18.46
N ASP A 204 1.47 2.53 -18.60
CA ASP A 204 2.32 2.90 -19.75
C ASP A 204 3.68 2.19 -19.73
N THR A 205 4.13 1.68 -18.58
CA THR A 205 5.26 0.73 -18.52
C THR A 205 4.91 -0.66 -19.08
N GLY A 206 3.63 -0.94 -19.27
CA GLY A 206 3.05 -2.24 -19.61
C GLY A 206 2.84 -3.17 -18.41
N ALA A 207 3.02 -2.68 -17.17
CA ALA A 207 2.74 -3.45 -15.98
C ALA A 207 1.23 -3.72 -15.83
N LYS A 208 0.88 -4.98 -15.60
CA LYS A 208 -0.48 -5.44 -15.39
C LYS A 208 -0.80 -5.78 -13.94
N ASN A 209 0.16 -5.62 -13.02
CA ASN A 209 -0.03 -5.88 -11.59
C ASN A 209 -1.35 -5.26 -11.08
N VAL A 210 -1.98 -5.93 -10.13
CA VAL A 210 -3.11 -5.34 -9.39
C VAL A 210 -2.64 -4.04 -8.73
N VAL A 211 -3.50 -3.03 -8.79
CA VAL A 211 -3.27 -1.72 -8.19
C VAL A 211 -4.22 -1.53 -7.02
N VAL A 212 -3.78 -0.86 -5.96
CA VAL A 212 -4.59 -0.41 -4.83
C VAL A 212 -4.68 1.12 -4.88
N VAL A 213 -5.87 1.66 -4.60
CA VAL A 213 -6.08 3.10 -4.47
C VAL A 213 -6.91 3.43 -3.23
N GLY A 214 -6.39 4.35 -2.42
CA GLY A 214 -7.10 4.94 -1.28
C GLY A 214 -8.02 6.09 -1.68
N GLY A 215 -9.10 6.27 -0.92
CA GLY A 215 -10.03 7.39 -1.06
C GLY A 215 -9.56 8.64 -0.33
N LEU A 216 -10.52 9.53 -0.03
CA LEU A 216 -10.26 10.73 0.77
C LEU A 216 -10.33 10.44 2.28
N ASP A 217 -10.16 11.48 3.08
CA ASP A 217 -10.20 11.39 4.56
C ASP A 217 -9.15 10.39 5.08
N TRP A 218 -7.93 10.51 4.53
CA TRP A 218 -6.82 9.59 4.81
C TRP A 218 -7.25 8.15 4.53
N SER A 219 -7.64 7.90 3.27
CA SER A 219 -8.12 6.61 2.78
C SER A 219 -9.29 6.02 3.56
N TYR A 220 -10.11 6.83 4.23
CA TYR A 220 -11.28 6.37 4.97
C TYR A 220 -12.58 6.53 4.18
N ASP A 221 -12.76 7.67 3.49
CA ASP A 221 -13.96 7.97 2.73
C ASP A 221 -13.91 7.31 1.35
N MET A 222 -14.86 6.40 1.12
CA MET A 222 -15.05 5.70 -0.15
C MET A 222 -16.25 6.24 -0.96
N SER A 223 -16.94 7.28 -0.46
CA SER A 223 -18.18 7.77 -1.07
C SER A 223 -18.00 8.24 -2.51
N GLY A 224 -16.83 8.81 -2.86
CA GLY A 224 -16.52 9.19 -4.23
C GLY A 224 -16.51 8.02 -5.20
N PHE A 225 -16.01 6.86 -4.79
CA PHE A 225 -16.03 5.65 -5.62
C PHE A 225 -17.45 5.19 -5.92
N LEU A 226 -18.38 5.35 -4.97
CA LEU A 226 -19.78 5.02 -5.16
C LEU A 226 -20.52 6.07 -6.02
N ASN A 227 -19.94 7.26 -6.13
CA ASN A 227 -20.51 8.42 -6.81
C ASN A 227 -19.66 8.88 -8.00
N GLY A 228 -19.19 7.94 -8.83
CA GLY A 228 -18.61 8.23 -10.15
C GLY A 228 -17.12 8.54 -10.20
N HIS A 229 -16.36 8.38 -9.11
CA HIS A 229 -14.90 8.56 -9.09
C HIS A 229 -14.11 7.25 -9.13
N LYS A 230 -14.73 6.13 -9.54
CA LYS A 230 -13.96 4.91 -9.84
C LYS A 230 -13.01 5.20 -11.00
N LEU A 231 -11.76 4.74 -10.88
CA LEU A 231 -10.84 4.72 -12.01
C LEU A 231 -11.14 3.53 -12.92
N GLU A 232 -10.81 3.68 -14.20
CA GLU A 232 -10.89 2.59 -15.18
C GLU A 232 -9.49 2.01 -15.40
N ASP A 233 -9.39 0.68 -15.38
CA ASP A 233 -8.14 -0.04 -15.65
C ASP A 233 -8.29 -1.09 -16.77
N PRO A 234 -8.50 -0.67 -18.02
CA PRO A 234 -8.69 -1.61 -19.13
C PRO A 234 -7.42 -2.37 -19.53
N LYS A 235 -6.25 -1.97 -19.02
CA LYS A 235 -4.94 -2.51 -19.41
C LYS A 235 -4.30 -3.40 -18.34
N GLY A 236 -4.78 -3.33 -17.10
CA GLY A 236 -4.23 -4.07 -15.97
C GLY A 236 -5.09 -5.24 -15.52
N ASN A 237 -4.66 -5.85 -14.42
CA ASN A 237 -5.40 -6.91 -13.74
C ASN A 237 -6.42 -6.35 -12.73
N GLY A 238 -6.70 -5.04 -12.77
CA GLY A 238 -7.74 -4.39 -11.99
C GLY A 238 -7.27 -3.68 -10.73
N ILE A 239 -8.23 -3.05 -10.07
CA ILE A 239 -8.03 -2.13 -8.96
C ILE A 239 -8.72 -2.68 -7.71
N ILE A 240 -8.03 -2.64 -6.58
CA ILE A 240 -8.56 -2.82 -5.22
C ILE A 240 -8.68 -1.43 -4.58
N TYR A 241 -9.72 -1.19 -3.79
CA TYR A 241 -9.89 0.06 -3.07
C TYR A 241 -9.48 -0.10 -1.60
N ALA A 242 -8.61 0.78 -1.12
CA ALA A 242 -8.12 0.77 0.24
C ALA A 242 -9.08 1.49 1.19
N ASN A 243 -9.26 0.94 2.40
CA ASN A 243 -9.87 1.62 3.54
C ASN A 243 -8.90 1.63 4.75
N HIS A 244 -8.75 2.78 5.39
CA HIS A 244 -7.93 2.93 6.61
C HIS A 244 -8.84 3.08 7.84
N ALA A 245 -9.21 1.95 8.43
CA ALA A 245 -10.22 1.84 9.48
C ALA A 245 -9.61 2.10 10.87
N TYR A 246 -9.27 3.34 11.18
CA TYR A 246 -8.85 3.74 12.52
C TYR A 246 -10.02 4.23 13.40
N PRO A 247 -9.96 4.04 14.74
CA PRO A 247 -11.06 4.37 15.66
C PRO A 247 -11.25 5.87 15.90
N PHE A 248 -10.40 6.72 15.33
CA PHE A 248 -10.38 8.18 15.52
C PHE A 248 -10.87 8.95 14.28
N LYS A 249 -11.51 8.28 13.32
CA LYS A 249 -12.11 8.87 12.12
C LYS A 249 -13.46 9.57 12.38
N GLY A 250 -13.89 9.67 13.63
CA GLY A 250 -15.15 10.32 14.03
C GLY A 250 -16.42 9.45 13.95
N ASP A 251 -16.34 8.27 13.33
CA ASP A 251 -17.45 7.33 13.24
C ASP A 251 -17.42 6.26 14.34
N THR A 252 -18.60 5.78 14.74
CA THR A 252 -18.72 4.52 15.51
C THR A 252 -18.43 3.32 14.61
N PHE A 253 -18.22 2.15 15.21
CA PHE A 253 -18.02 0.92 14.45
C PHE A 253 -19.22 0.61 13.55
N GLU A 254 -20.45 0.77 14.05
CA GLU A 254 -21.68 0.48 13.32
C GLU A 254 -21.89 1.42 12.13
N LYS A 255 -21.46 2.68 12.26
CA LYS A 255 -21.50 3.65 11.16
C LYS A 255 -20.45 3.33 10.10
N TRP A 256 -19.25 2.91 10.52
CA TRP A 256 -18.22 2.41 9.61
C TRP A 256 -18.69 1.16 8.86
N THR A 257 -19.23 0.15 9.54
CA THR A 257 -19.72 -1.08 8.88
C THR A 257 -20.86 -0.78 7.91
N THR A 258 -21.76 0.16 8.23
CA THR A 258 -22.81 0.59 7.30
C THR A 258 -22.22 1.15 6.00
N LYS A 259 -21.16 1.95 6.08
CA LYS A 259 -20.44 2.46 4.90
C LYS A 259 -19.74 1.32 4.14
N MET A 260 -19.09 0.40 4.86
CA MET A 260 -18.43 -0.77 4.27
C MET A 260 -19.43 -1.67 3.54
N ASP A 261 -20.58 -1.97 4.14
CA ASP A 261 -21.64 -2.82 3.57
C ASP A 261 -22.22 -2.25 2.27
N LEU A 262 -22.24 -0.92 2.13
CA LEU A 262 -22.60 -0.27 0.86
C LEU A 262 -21.48 -0.42 -0.17
N ALA A 263 -20.22 -0.30 0.27
CA ALA A 263 -19.05 -0.32 -0.59
C ALA A 263 -18.73 -1.72 -1.14
N ILE A 264 -18.69 -2.75 -0.29
CA ILE A 264 -18.32 -4.14 -0.66
C ILE A 264 -19.27 -4.76 -1.70
N LYS A 265 -20.48 -4.21 -1.86
CA LYS A 265 -21.43 -4.64 -2.90
C LYS A 265 -20.95 -4.32 -4.32
N THR A 266 -20.06 -3.34 -4.49
CA THR A 266 -19.64 -2.86 -5.81
C THR A 266 -18.15 -2.61 -5.96
N LEU A 267 -17.38 -2.79 -4.89
CA LEU A 267 -15.95 -2.53 -4.85
C LEU A 267 -15.21 -3.76 -4.28
N PRO A 268 -14.10 -4.18 -4.89
CA PRO A 268 -13.11 -5.04 -4.24
C PRO A 268 -12.33 -4.20 -3.22
N ILE A 269 -12.48 -4.49 -1.94
CA ILE A 269 -11.92 -3.66 -0.87
C ILE A 269 -10.84 -4.41 -0.10
N VAL A 270 -9.79 -3.69 0.28
CA VAL A 270 -8.84 -4.12 1.31
C VAL A 270 -8.84 -3.08 2.43
N VAL A 271 -8.96 -3.53 3.68
CA VAL A 271 -8.66 -2.66 4.83
C VAL A 271 -7.15 -2.68 5.03
N SER A 272 -6.43 -1.78 4.33
CA SER A 272 -4.96 -1.77 4.27
C SER A 272 -4.31 -1.20 5.51
N GLU A 273 -5.03 -0.41 6.30
CA GLU A 273 -4.60 0.03 7.62
C GLU A 273 -5.75 0.00 8.63
N PHE A 274 -5.44 -0.44 9.84
CA PHE A 274 -6.28 -0.35 11.01
C PHE A 274 -5.39 -0.61 12.22
N GLY A 275 -5.79 -0.10 13.37
CA GLY A 275 -4.98 -0.23 14.57
C GLY A 275 -5.64 0.41 15.78
N SER A 276 -4.90 0.39 16.89
CA SER A 276 -5.30 1.04 18.13
C SER A 276 -4.48 2.31 18.35
N ASP A 277 -5.11 3.37 18.85
CA ASP A 277 -4.41 4.50 19.45
C ASP A 277 -4.42 4.34 20.98
N PRO A 278 -3.27 4.39 21.68
CA PRO A 278 -3.23 4.38 23.14
C PRO A 278 -3.98 5.57 23.80
N ARG A 279 -4.28 6.64 23.06
CA ARG A 279 -5.05 7.81 23.52
C ARG A 279 -6.57 7.61 23.51
N GLY A 280 -7.06 6.44 23.07
CA GLY A 280 -8.48 6.14 22.92
C GLY A 280 -9.07 6.66 21.61
N GLY A 281 -10.18 6.05 21.17
CA GLY A 281 -10.87 6.39 19.92
C GLY A 281 -12.10 7.28 20.13
N THR A 282 -12.49 8.02 19.09
CA THR A 282 -13.79 8.70 19.05
C THR A 282 -14.95 7.73 18.76
N SER A 283 -14.64 6.48 18.43
CA SER A 283 -15.60 5.43 18.09
C SER A 283 -16.43 4.89 19.25
N GLY A 284 -16.11 5.29 20.49
CA GLY A 284 -16.75 4.75 21.70
C GLY A 284 -16.26 3.36 22.12
N LEU A 285 -15.27 2.80 21.42
CA LEU A 285 -14.61 1.53 21.77
C LEU A 285 -13.18 1.77 22.26
N SER A 286 -12.66 0.84 23.05
CA SER A 286 -11.21 0.77 23.27
C SER A 286 -10.50 0.48 21.94
N GLY A 287 -9.25 0.91 21.78
CA GLY A 287 -8.49 0.62 20.57
C GLY A 287 -8.34 -0.89 20.31
N ALA A 288 -8.20 -1.70 21.36
CA ALA A 288 -8.13 -3.16 21.24
C ALA A 288 -9.44 -3.78 20.76
N ASP A 289 -10.58 -3.31 21.27
CA ASP A 289 -11.89 -3.82 20.84
C ASP A 289 -12.23 -3.39 19.42
N TRP A 290 -11.83 -2.17 19.03
CA TRP A 290 -11.93 -1.72 17.64
C TRP A 290 -11.17 -2.66 16.69
N VAL A 291 -9.89 -2.94 16.97
CA VAL A 291 -9.07 -3.85 16.16
C VAL A 291 -9.71 -5.23 16.07
N LYS A 292 -10.17 -5.79 17.19
CA LYS A 292 -10.88 -7.09 17.18
C LYS A 292 -12.13 -7.06 16.31
N LYS A 293 -12.92 -5.99 16.37
CA LYS A 293 -14.13 -5.88 15.55
C LYS A 293 -13.80 -5.74 14.06
N VAL A 294 -12.81 -4.93 13.69
CA VAL A 294 -12.39 -4.77 12.27
C VAL A 294 -11.84 -6.07 11.69
N VAL A 295 -11.05 -6.84 12.44
CA VAL A 295 -10.50 -8.14 11.97
C VAL A 295 -11.60 -9.20 11.74
N ASN A 296 -12.71 -9.10 12.46
CA ASN A 296 -13.82 -10.07 12.38
C ASN A 296 -14.98 -9.62 11.48
N TYR A 297 -14.87 -8.45 10.84
CA TYR A 297 -15.79 -8.00 9.80
C TYR A 297 -15.45 -8.70 8.48
#